data_AF-A0A8H3ERS9-F1
#
_entry.id   AF-A0A8H3ERS9-F1
#
_cell.length_a   1.000
_cell.length_b   1.000
_cell.length_c   1.000
_cell.angle_alpha   90.00
_cell.angle_beta   90.00
_cell.angle_gamma   90.00
#
_symmetry.space_group_name_H-M   'P 1'
#
loop_
_entity.id
_entity.type
_entity.pdbx_description
1 polymer ?
#
loop_
_entity_poly.entity_id
_entity_poly.type
_entity_poly.pdbx_seq_one_letter_code
_entity_poly.pdbx_strand_id
1 'polypeptide(L)'
;MSAILSADDLNDFISPGVACIKPVENLPEQHPHDSENAYEVTTEDKLPSDRPTAQISLTDCLACSGCITSAEAILVSLQSHAEVLNALDANPAFSIADLQHLTSANSKKRDDSVPKKIFVASVSPQVKASLAVTYGTTQQEAGYMIEQLFCGPNGLALGGRYGSSFAWIVETNAMREICLAMGTEEALNAASGSSSHTPILTSACPGWVCYAEKTHPHVLPYLSKLKSPQALTGTLLKSILSQRLDVSPDDIFHLAVMPCFDKKLEGSRQELTSKSWQPNTREDYSEVRDVDCVITAREILMLADSRGISFPSLPRTPVSASIKPEFPDKLIAGFLFNTDGRSRQNPDSGTSGGYLHYIIQEKQRQHPGSTIESQRGRNTDVVDYSITLNGQTIFRASRYYGFRNIQNLVRKLRPTRISKLSGKAIGAARKPTNGTTTTAAATEYAYVEVMACPGGCTNGGGQIKFEDLSSLQSQTSHAQSQKEWLTLVDEAYYSMDESNSEDSTEPRTVDEKAQILDVKSLIQHWSDITNIPAEKLLWTSFREVHSDVGKTKKLDTERVAEIATKLGGGW
;
A
#
# COMPACT_ATOMS: atom_id res chain seq x y z
N MET A 1 44.97 9.95 8.36
CA MET A 1 44.82 9.22 7.08
C MET A 1 43.34 8.94 6.90
N SER A 2 42.78 9.59 5.89
CA SER A 2 41.39 9.54 5.45
C SER A 2 41.06 8.16 4.87
N ALA A 3 40.15 7.44 5.51
CA ALA A 3 39.50 6.29 4.88
C ALA A 3 38.56 6.83 3.80
N ILE A 4 38.94 6.58 2.55
CA ILE A 4 38.12 6.80 1.36
C ILE A 4 36.91 5.87 1.50
N LEU A 5 35.72 6.47 1.60
CA LEU A 5 34.44 5.77 1.62
C LEU A 5 34.28 4.98 0.30
N SER A 6 34.12 3.66 0.41
CA SER A 6 33.76 2.79 -0.72
C SER A 6 32.27 2.98 -1.06
N ALA A 7 31.90 2.77 -2.32
CA ALA A 7 30.52 2.77 -2.79
C ALA A 7 29.63 1.70 -2.11
N ASP A 8 30.23 0.76 -1.37
CA ASP A 8 29.52 -0.27 -0.60
C ASP A 8 28.91 0.26 0.73
N ASP A 9 29.30 1.45 1.20
CA ASP A 9 28.75 2.09 2.40
C ASP A 9 27.43 2.87 2.13
N LEU A 10 26.85 2.73 0.94
CA LEU A 10 25.56 3.31 0.53
C LEU A 10 24.34 2.48 0.95
N ASN A 11 24.53 1.45 1.78
CA ASN A 11 23.43 0.71 2.37
C ASN A 11 22.79 1.55 3.50
N ASP A 12 21.61 2.09 3.23
CA ASP A 12 20.67 2.60 4.25
C ASP A 12 20.15 1.48 5.18
N PHE A 13 20.67 0.27 5.04
CA PHE A 13 20.50 -0.84 5.97
C PHE A 13 21.01 -0.41 7.34
N ILE A 14 20.07 -0.24 8.27
CA ILE A 14 20.41 -0.09 9.68
C ILE A 14 20.90 -1.47 10.11
N SER A 15 22.23 -1.65 10.19
CA SER A 15 22.81 -2.72 11.00
C SER A 15 22.14 -2.64 12.37
N PRO A 16 21.59 -3.74 12.92
CA PRO A 16 20.74 -3.69 14.11
C PRO A 16 21.44 -2.89 15.20
N GLY A 17 20.92 -1.70 15.48
CA GLY A 17 21.28 -0.99 16.69
C GLY A 17 20.94 -1.93 17.83
N VAL A 18 21.93 -2.22 18.67
CA VAL A 18 21.90 -3.12 19.83
C VAL A 18 20.75 -2.83 20.83
N ALA A 19 19.87 -1.87 20.54
CA ALA A 19 18.65 -1.58 21.27
C ALA A 19 17.44 -2.50 20.93
N CYS A 20 17.47 -3.27 19.83
CA CYS A 20 16.31 -4.09 19.42
C CYS A 20 16.57 -5.60 19.27
N ILE A 21 17.73 -6.10 19.71
CA ILE A 21 17.96 -7.54 19.89
C ILE A 21 18.36 -7.72 21.36
N LYS A 22 17.42 -8.15 22.20
CA LYS A 22 17.81 -8.77 23.47
C LYS A 22 18.35 -10.16 23.13
N PRO A 23 19.58 -10.51 23.53
CA PRO A 23 20.07 -11.85 23.34
C PRO A 23 19.11 -12.84 24.02
N VAL A 24 18.84 -13.95 23.34
CA VAL A 24 18.16 -15.10 23.94
C VAL A 24 19.12 -15.68 24.96
N GLU A 25 19.04 -15.20 26.20
CA GLU A 25 19.66 -15.86 27.34
C GLU A 25 18.73 -17.00 27.78
N ASN A 26 19.32 -18.20 27.91
CA ASN A 26 18.76 -19.48 28.35
C ASN A 26 18.28 -20.42 27.23
N LEU A 27 19.24 -21.02 26.51
CA LEU A 27 19.07 -22.42 26.08
C LEU A 27 19.32 -23.31 27.32
N PRO A 28 18.40 -24.20 27.70
CA PRO A 28 18.69 -25.23 28.69
C PRO A 28 19.78 -26.17 28.17
N GLU A 29 20.72 -26.54 29.04
CA GLU A 29 21.76 -27.53 28.75
C GLU A 29 21.13 -28.86 28.31
N GLN A 30 21.68 -29.45 27.24
CA GLN A 30 21.34 -30.81 26.83
C GLN A 30 21.88 -31.80 27.86
N HIS A 31 20.99 -32.35 28.69
CA HIS A 31 21.32 -33.54 29.48
C HIS A 31 21.08 -34.81 28.64
N PRO A 32 21.99 -35.80 28.68
CA PRO A 32 21.80 -37.07 27.99
C PRO A 32 20.61 -37.83 28.58
N HIS A 33 19.91 -38.52 27.69
CA HIS A 33 18.88 -39.52 27.94
C HIS A 33 19.06 -40.33 29.24
N ASP A 34 18.02 -40.35 30.06
CA ASP A 34 17.57 -41.57 30.71
C ASP A 34 16.05 -41.69 30.52
N SER A 35 15.67 -42.84 29.98
CA SER A 35 14.31 -43.30 29.72
C SER A 35 13.57 -43.60 31.01
N GLU A 36 12.31 -43.19 31.13
CA GLU A 36 11.20 -44.10 31.49
C GLU A 36 9.84 -43.39 31.47
N ASN A 37 8.95 -43.94 30.62
CA ASN A 37 7.49 -43.96 30.66
C ASN A 37 6.71 -42.65 30.40
N ALA A 38 5.55 -42.64 29.74
CA ALA A 38 4.85 -43.55 28.82
C ALA A 38 3.54 -42.82 28.48
N TYR A 39 3.34 -42.38 27.24
CA TYR A 39 2.12 -42.64 26.47
C TYR A 39 2.31 -42.12 25.05
N GLU A 40 2.70 -43.05 24.19
CA GLU A 40 2.67 -42.93 22.75
C GLU A 40 1.20 -43.06 22.30
N VAL A 41 0.68 -42.08 21.57
CA VAL A 41 -0.39 -42.31 20.60
C VAL A 41 0.25 -42.07 19.24
N THR A 42 0.53 -43.19 18.58
CA THR A 42 1.14 -43.27 17.27
C THR A 42 0.29 -42.55 16.22
N THR A 43 1.01 -41.74 15.46
CA THR A 43 0.76 -41.19 14.13
C THR A 43 0.35 -42.23 13.09
N GLU A 44 -0.37 -41.80 12.04
CA GLU A 44 0.00 -41.83 10.60
C GLU A 44 -1.29 -41.61 9.78
N ASP A 45 -1.38 -40.65 8.87
CA ASP A 45 -0.58 -40.62 7.64
C ASP A 45 0.34 -39.40 7.48
N LYS A 46 1.59 -39.74 7.15
CA LYS A 46 2.66 -38.87 6.72
C LYS A 46 2.35 -38.29 5.34
N LEU A 47 2.04 -37.00 5.27
CA LEU A 47 2.31 -36.20 4.07
C LEU A 47 3.75 -35.68 4.15
N PRO A 48 4.58 -35.83 3.11
CA PRO A 48 5.91 -35.24 3.09
C PRO A 48 5.75 -33.72 3.05
N SER A 49 5.99 -33.06 4.18
CA SER A 49 6.11 -31.60 4.28
C SER A 49 7.49 -31.18 3.79
N ASP A 50 7.72 -31.35 2.50
CA ASP A 50 8.85 -30.74 1.80
C ASP A 50 8.29 -29.59 0.95
N ARG A 51 7.73 -28.60 1.64
CA ARG A 51 7.50 -27.27 1.07
C ARG A 51 8.49 -26.36 1.76
N PRO A 52 9.46 -25.76 1.06
CA PRO A 52 10.20 -24.66 1.65
C PRO A 52 9.16 -23.57 1.95
N THR A 53 8.83 -23.40 3.23
CA THR A 53 8.19 -22.17 3.70
C THR A 53 9.09 -21.05 3.20
N ALA A 54 8.59 -20.22 2.29
CA ALA A 54 9.27 -19.00 1.90
C ALA A 54 9.49 -18.18 3.19
N GLN A 55 10.69 -18.28 3.74
CA GLN A 55 11.09 -17.47 4.89
C GLN A 55 11.30 -16.08 4.34
N ILE A 56 10.23 -15.27 4.39
CA ILE A 56 10.34 -13.83 4.23
C ILE A 56 11.19 -13.38 5.42
N SER A 57 12.47 -13.10 5.17
CA SER A 57 13.37 -12.61 6.19
C SER A 57 12.92 -11.21 6.56
N LEU A 58 13.09 -10.82 7.84
CA LEU A 58 12.87 -9.43 8.29
C LEU A 58 13.70 -8.40 7.49
N THR A 59 14.67 -8.86 6.70
CA THR A 59 15.47 -8.06 5.75
C THR A 59 14.71 -7.70 4.47
N ASP A 60 13.65 -8.44 4.13
CA ASP A 60 12.92 -8.30 2.85
C ASP A 60 11.88 -7.18 2.91
N CYS A 61 11.45 -6.83 4.12
CA CYS A 61 10.77 -5.57 4.34
C CYS A 61 11.81 -4.47 4.57
N LEU A 62 11.86 -3.49 3.66
CA LEU A 62 12.61 -2.24 3.86
C LEU A 62 12.10 -1.42 5.08
N ALA A 63 11.10 -1.93 5.81
CA ALA A 63 10.70 -1.47 7.13
C ALA A 63 11.87 -1.53 8.13
N CYS A 64 11.83 -0.63 9.12
CA CYS A 64 12.76 -0.62 10.24
C CYS A 64 12.87 -2.04 10.84
N SER A 65 14.05 -2.65 10.75
CA SER A 65 14.37 -3.95 11.34
C SER A 65 14.00 -3.92 12.82
N GLY A 66 12.94 -4.64 13.19
CA GLY A 66 12.39 -4.68 14.56
C GLY A 66 11.03 -4.00 14.77
N CYS A 67 10.42 -3.42 13.73
CA CYS A 67 9.05 -2.87 13.82
C CYS A 67 7.94 -3.88 13.53
N ILE A 68 8.28 -5.09 13.06
CA ILE A 68 7.32 -6.16 12.75
C ILE A 68 7.42 -7.22 13.86
N THR A 69 6.29 -7.57 14.46
CA THR A 69 6.17 -8.64 15.47
C THR A 69 6.09 -10.01 14.80
N SER A 70 6.35 -11.10 15.54
CA SER A 70 6.22 -12.46 15.00
C SER A 70 4.81 -12.75 14.46
N ALA A 71 3.76 -12.24 15.11
CA ALA A 71 2.38 -12.37 14.65
C ALA A 71 2.15 -11.63 13.32
N GLU A 72 2.75 -10.46 13.14
CA GLU A 72 2.66 -9.69 11.90
C GLU A 72 3.47 -10.33 10.76
N ALA A 73 4.62 -10.95 11.07
CA ALA A 73 5.34 -11.75 10.10
C ALA A 73 4.49 -12.92 9.57
N ILE A 74 3.74 -13.60 10.46
CA ILE A 74 2.78 -14.63 10.06
C ILE A 74 1.68 -14.03 9.16
N LEU A 75 1.09 -12.89 9.52
CA LEU A 75 0.08 -12.21 8.67
C LEU A 75 0.59 -11.84 7.28
N VAL A 76 1.85 -11.44 7.18
CA VAL A 76 2.53 -11.16 5.91
C VAL A 76 2.72 -12.44 5.09
N SER A 77 3.09 -13.56 5.73
CA SER A 77 3.26 -14.85 5.04
C SER A 77 1.94 -15.51 4.63
N LEU A 78 0.86 -15.31 5.40
CA LEU A 78 -0.46 -15.84 5.09
C LEU A 78 -1.05 -15.23 3.81
N GLN A 79 -0.79 -13.94 3.56
CA GLN A 79 -1.15 -13.31 2.30
C GLN A 79 -0.09 -13.63 1.25
N SER A 80 -0.41 -14.48 0.29
CA SER A 80 0.57 -14.97 -0.69
C SER A 80 -0.11 -15.39 -1.99
N HIS A 81 0.69 -15.68 -3.02
CA HIS A 81 0.19 -16.29 -4.26
C HIS A 81 -0.56 -17.61 -3.99
N ALA A 82 -0.13 -18.40 -3.01
CA ALA A 82 -0.82 -19.64 -2.63
C ALA A 82 -2.23 -19.36 -2.07
N GLU A 83 -2.40 -18.29 -1.30
CA GLU A 83 -3.72 -17.89 -0.79
C GLU A 83 -4.67 -17.47 -1.92
N VAL A 84 -4.16 -16.77 -2.94
CA VAL A 84 -4.94 -16.43 -4.13
C VAL A 84 -5.41 -17.70 -4.85
N LEU A 85 -4.54 -18.70 -5.02
CA LEU A 85 -4.91 -19.97 -5.64
C LEU A 85 -5.91 -20.74 -4.79
N ASN A 86 -5.71 -20.81 -3.48
CA ASN A 86 -6.64 -21.45 -2.56
C ASN A 86 -8.03 -20.82 -2.65
N ALA A 87 -8.12 -19.48 -2.66
CA ALA A 87 -9.40 -18.78 -2.78
C ALA A 87 -10.12 -19.12 -4.09
N LEU A 88 -9.41 -19.12 -5.22
CA LEU A 88 -9.93 -19.48 -6.54
C LEU A 88 -10.38 -20.95 -6.63
N ASP A 89 -9.62 -21.86 -6.01
CA ASP A 89 -9.88 -23.31 -6.08
C ASP A 89 -10.90 -23.79 -5.04
N ALA A 90 -11.10 -23.02 -3.96
CA ALA A 90 -12.11 -23.30 -2.94
C ALA A 90 -13.49 -22.75 -3.32
N ASN A 91 -13.56 -21.66 -4.09
CA ASN A 91 -14.81 -20.95 -4.37
C ASN A 91 -15.06 -20.80 -5.88
N PRO A 92 -16.22 -21.26 -6.40
CA PRO A 92 -16.60 -20.96 -7.77
C PRO A 92 -16.83 -19.45 -7.97
N ALA A 93 -16.36 -18.92 -9.11
CA ALA A 93 -16.63 -17.54 -9.50
C ALA A 93 -18.06 -17.33 -10.01
N PHE A 94 -18.61 -16.13 -9.85
CA PHE A 94 -19.78 -15.71 -10.61
C PHE A 94 -19.45 -15.68 -12.11
N SER A 95 -20.29 -16.28 -12.94
CA SER A 95 -20.12 -16.21 -14.39
C SER A 95 -20.47 -14.81 -14.93
N ILE A 96 -20.00 -14.48 -16.13
CA ILE A 96 -20.37 -13.21 -16.80
C ILE A 96 -21.88 -13.09 -16.94
N ALA A 97 -22.57 -14.19 -17.29
CA ALA A 97 -24.02 -14.22 -17.38
C ALA A 97 -24.66 -13.96 -16.01
N ASP A 98 -24.14 -14.55 -14.93
CA ASP A 98 -24.63 -14.29 -13.57
C ASP A 98 -24.50 -12.79 -13.24
N LEU A 99 -23.33 -12.18 -13.50
CA LEU A 99 -23.09 -10.76 -13.22
C LEU A 99 -24.00 -9.85 -14.06
N GLN A 100 -24.20 -10.15 -15.35
CA GLN A 100 -25.12 -9.41 -16.21
C GLN A 100 -26.57 -9.53 -15.76
N HIS A 101 -26.99 -10.73 -15.31
CA HIS A 101 -28.32 -10.93 -14.74
C HIS A 101 -28.52 -10.16 -13.44
N LEU A 102 -27.51 -10.11 -12.56
CA LEU A 102 -27.57 -9.34 -11.31
C LEU A 102 -27.69 -7.84 -11.54
N THR A 103 -27.09 -7.31 -12.62
CA THR A 103 -27.24 -5.90 -12.98
C THR A 103 -28.61 -5.55 -13.58
N SER A 104 -29.39 -6.56 -14.03
CA SER A 104 -30.70 -6.37 -14.65
C SER A 104 -31.81 -6.47 -13.59
N ALA A 105 -32.72 -5.49 -13.53
CA ALA A 105 -33.77 -5.33 -12.49
C ALA A 105 -34.82 -6.47 -12.36
N ASN A 106 -34.60 -7.63 -12.98
CA ASN A 106 -35.44 -8.83 -12.88
C ASN A 106 -34.71 -9.94 -12.11
N SER A 107 -34.39 -9.70 -10.85
CA SER A 107 -33.73 -10.67 -9.97
C SER A 107 -34.69 -11.83 -9.65
N LYS A 108 -34.56 -12.96 -10.35
CA LYS A 108 -35.07 -14.25 -9.84
C LYS A 108 -34.24 -14.62 -8.60
N LYS A 109 -34.88 -15.27 -7.62
CA LYS A 109 -34.24 -15.80 -6.40
C LYS A 109 -32.92 -16.51 -6.73
N ARG A 110 -31.85 -16.09 -6.04
CA ARG A 110 -30.52 -16.72 -6.04
C ARG A 110 -30.66 -18.20 -5.68
N ASP A 111 -29.99 -19.07 -6.45
CA ASP A 111 -29.78 -20.46 -6.04
C ASP A 111 -28.58 -20.47 -5.08
N ASP A 112 -28.86 -20.43 -3.78
CA ASP A 112 -27.88 -20.37 -2.70
C ASP A 112 -27.23 -21.73 -2.38
N SER A 113 -27.43 -22.75 -3.21
CA SER A 113 -26.91 -24.09 -2.95
C SER A 113 -25.38 -24.19 -2.98
N VAL A 114 -24.69 -23.26 -3.68
CA VAL A 114 -23.23 -23.18 -3.73
C VAL A 114 -22.75 -21.75 -3.50
N PRO A 115 -21.93 -21.47 -2.47
CA PRO A 115 -21.37 -20.14 -2.26
C PRO A 115 -20.44 -19.78 -3.43
N LYS A 116 -20.71 -18.66 -4.10
CA LYS A 116 -19.91 -18.12 -5.20
C LYS A 116 -19.19 -16.85 -4.74
N LYS A 117 -18.02 -16.56 -5.31
CA LYS A 117 -17.26 -15.33 -5.06
C LYS A 117 -17.08 -14.49 -6.32
N ILE A 118 -17.04 -13.18 -6.18
CA ILE A 118 -16.64 -12.23 -7.21
C ILE A 118 -15.18 -11.89 -6.97
N PHE A 119 -14.30 -12.34 -7.86
CA PHE A 119 -12.87 -12.05 -7.78
C PHE A 119 -12.55 -10.76 -8.51
N VAL A 120 -11.95 -9.80 -7.81
CA VAL A 120 -11.54 -8.49 -8.36
C VAL A 120 -10.12 -8.20 -7.93
N ALA A 121 -9.30 -7.66 -8.82
CA ALA A 121 -7.93 -7.28 -8.47
C ALA A 121 -7.70 -5.79 -8.67
N SER A 122 -6.82 -5.22 -7.85
CA SER A 122 -6.27 -3.89 -8.02
C SER A 122 -4.77 -3.94 -8.21
N VAL A 123 -4.22 -3.15 -9.13
CA VAL A 123 -2.79 -3.19 -9.50
C VAL A 123 -2.16 -1.82 -9.38
N SER A 124 -0.99 -1.78 -8.73
CA SER A 124 -0.19 -0.56 -8.60
C SER A 124 0.60 -0.26 -9.88
N PRO A 125 0.73 1.02 -10.28
CA PRO A 125 1.56 1.41 -11.43
C PRO A 125 3.05 1.08 -11.25
N GLN A 126 3.56 1.07 -10.01
CA GLN A 126 4.94 0.67 -9.70
C GLN A 126 5.19 -0.81 -9.99
N VAL A 127 4.20 -1.69 -9.76
CA VAL A 127 4.31 -3.11 -10.11
C VAL A 127 4.39 -3.29 -11.62
N LYS A 128 3.50 -2.61 -12.37
CA LYS A 128 3.55 -2.63 -13.84
C LYS A 128 4.90 -2.13 -14.36
N ALA A 129 5.45 -1.05 -13.80
CA ALA A 129 6.75 -0.52 -14.19
C ALA A 129 7.89 -1.52 -13.92
N SER A 130 7.88 -2.19 -12.75
CA SER A 130 8.87 -3.22 -12.42
C SER A 130 8.81 -4.40 -13.40
N LEU A 131 7.61 -4.87 -13.76
CA LEU A 131 7.43 -5.96 -14.73
C LEU A 131 7.81 -5.53 -16.15
N ALA A 132 7.46 -4.30 -16.54
CA ALA A 132 7.79 -3.72 -17.84
C ALA A 132 9.29 -3.72 -18.10
N VAL A 133 10.09 -3.24 -17.14
CA VAL A 133 11.55 -3.29 -17.25
C VAL A 133 12.06 -4.72 -17.24
N THR A 134 11.50 -5.61 -16.40
CA THR A 134 11.94 -7.02 -16.32
C THR A 134 11.83 -7.75 -17.66
N TYR A 135 10.76 -7.50 -18.40
CA TYR A 135 10.46 -8.21 -19.65
C TYR A 135 10.64 -7.39 -20.92
N GLY A 136 11.21 -6.18 -20.82
CA GLY A 136 11.44 -5.31 -21.97
C GLY A 136 10.14 -4.93 -22.69
N THR A 137 9.08 -4.66 -21.93
CA THR A 137 7.77 -4.26 -22.44
C THR A 137 7.44 -2.83 -22.02
N THR A 138 6.42 -2.24 -22.61
CA THR A 138 5.84 -1.01 -22.06
C THR A 138 5.05 -1.32 -20.77
N GLN A 139 4.75 -0.29 -19.98
CA GLN A 139 3.91 -0.43 -18.79
C GLN A 139 2.48 -0.85 -19.15
N GLN A 140 1.97 -0.40 -20.30
CA GLN A 140 0.66 -0.79 -20.82
C GLN A 140 0.63 -2.27 -21.19
N GLU A 141 1.64 -2.75 -21.91
CA GLU A 141 1.80 -4.17 -22.25
C GLU A 141 1.94 -5.03 -20.98
N ALA A 142 2.71 -4.60 -19.99
CA ALA A 142 2.80 -5.29 -18.70
C ALA A 142 1.43 -5.35 -18.00
N GLY A 143 0.64 -4.29 -18.09
CA GLY A 143 -0.75 -4.26 -17.62
C GLY A 143 -1.62 -5.29 -18.33
N TYR A 144 -1.50 -5.42 -19.67
CA TYR A 144 -2.21 -6.44 -20.43
C TYR A 144 -1.77 -7.86 -20.08
N MET A 145 -0.49 -8.11 -19.87
CA MET A 145 0.00 -9.42 -19.43
C MET A 145 -0.59 -9.80 -18.06
N ILE A 146 -0.71 -8.84 -17.14
CA ILE A 146 -1.39 -9.03 -15.85
C ILE A 146 -2.88 -9.33 -16.07
N GLU A 147 -3.57 -8.57 -16.94
CA GLU A 147 -4.99 -8.80 -17.27
C GLU A 147 -5.20 -10.20 -17.89
N GLN A 148 -4.30 -10.64 -18.78
CA GLN A 148 -4.33 -11.97 -19.39
C GLN A 148 -4.06 -13.07 -18.36
N LEU A 149 -3.17 -12.84 -17.39
CA LEU A 149 -2.96 -13.78 -16.29
C LEU A 149 -4.25 -13.95 -15.48
N PHE A 150 -4.87 -12.86 -15.04
CA PHE A 150 -5.99 -12.94 -14.10
C PHE A 150 -7.35 -13.25 -14.75
N CYS A 151 -7.58 -12.77 -15.96
CA CYS A 151 -8.88 -12.84 -16.64
C CYS A 151 -8.86 -13.63 -17.95
N GLY A 152 -7.68 -13.83 -18.55
CA GLY A 152 -7.54 -14.44 -19.87
C GLY A 152 -7.85 -15.95 -19.88
N PRO A 153 -8.20 -16.51 -21.05
CA PRO A 153 -8.53 -17.92 -21.20
C PRO A 153 -7.35 -18.87 -20.91
N ASN A 154 -6.12 -18.37 -21.08
CA ASN A 154 -4.88 -19.08 -20.75
C ASN A 154 -4.30 -18.63 -19.39
N GLY A 155 -5.09 -17.91 -18.60
CA GLY A 155 -4.71 -17.36 -17.30
C GLY A 155 -4.98 -18.33 -16.14
N LEU A 156 -5.17 -17.79 -14.93
CA LEU A 156 -5.30 -18.56 -13.68
C LEU A 156 -6.50 -19.52 -13.64
N ALA A 157 -7.54 -19.25 -14.43
CA ALA A 157 -8.66 -20.18 -14.57
C ALA A 157 -8.21 -21.52 -15.16
N LEU A 158 -7.15 -21.51 -15.98
CA LEU A 158 -6.56 -22.72 -16.53
C LEU A 158 -5.93 -23.54 -15.40
N GLY A 159 -6.45 -24.74 -15.20
CA GLY A 159 -6.02 -25.65 -14.13
C GLY A 159 -6.69 -25.42 -12.78
N GLY A 160 -7.58 -24.42 -12.66
CA GLY A 160 -8.36 -24.17 -11.45
C GLY A 160 -9.51 -25.17 -11.27
N ARG A 161 -9.79 -25.60 -10.04
CA ARG A 161 -10.83 -26.62 -9.76
C ARG A 161 -12.20 -26.23 -10.33
N TYR A 162 -12.54 -24.95 -10.22
CA TYR A 162 -13.81 -24.39 -10.70
C TYR A 162 -13.66 -23.56 -11.98
N GLY A 163 -12.45 -23.46 -12.54
CA GLY A 163 -12.17 -22.53 -13.64
C GLY A 163 -12.44 -21.07 -13.29
N SER A 164 -12.35 -20.70 -12.00
CA SER A 164 -12.62 -19.35 -11.50
C SER A 164 -11.61 -18.34 -12.07
N SER A 165 -12.10 -17.19 -12.55
CA SER A 165 -11.29 -16.07 -13.01
C SER A 165 -11.65 -14.78 -12.29
N PHE A 166 -10.79 -13.76 -12.42
CA PHE A 166 -11.11 -12.41 -12.00
C PHE A 166 -12.07 -11.75 -12.98
N ALA A 167 -13.06 -11.03 -12.45
CA ALA A 167 -14.04 -10.29 -13.24
C ALA A 167 -13.51 -8.93 -13.71
N TRP A 168 -12.80 -8.21 -12.83
CA TRP A 168 -12.23 -6.91 -13.13
C TRP A 168 -10.83 -6.74 -12.55
N ILE A 169 -9.98 -6.05 -13.31
CA ILE A 169 -8.67 -5.56 -12.87
C ILE A 169 -8.71 -4.04 -12.92
N VAL A 170 -8.50 -3.39 -11.77
CA VAL A 170 -8.52 -1.92 -11.67
C VAL A 170 -7.14 -1.38 -11.33
N GLU A 171 -6.82 -0.19 -11.80
CA GLU A 171 -5.58 0.47 -11.39
C GLU A 171 -5.79 1.29 -10.12
N THR A 172 -4.90 1.13 -9.14
CA THR A 172 -4.96 1.94 -7.91
C THR A 172 -4.69 3.42 -8.18
N ASN A 173 -4.18 3.74 -9.37
CA ASN A 173 -4.00 5.10 -9.84
C ASN A 173 -5.33 5.88 -9.91
N ALA A 174 -6.46 5.22 -10.18
CA ALA A 174 -7.76 5.87 -10.13
C ALA A 174 -8.04 6.43 -8.73
N MET A 175 -7.91 5.60 -7.68
CA MET A 175 -8.14 6.05 -6.30
C MET A 175 -7.05 7.00 -5.78
N ARG A 176 -5.88 7.05 -6.43
CA ARG A 176 -4.87 8.06 -6.14
C ARG A 176 -5.39 9.47 -6.44
N GLU A 177 -6.20 9.68 -7.47
CA GLU A 177 -6.78 11.00 -7.78
C GLU A 177 -7.65 11.53 -6.63
N ILE A 178 -8.44 10.66 -5.98
CA ILE A 178 -9.17 10.99 -4.76
C ILE A 178 -8.20 11.37 -3.63
N CYS A 179 -7.11 10.61 -3.48
CA CYS A 179 -6.10 10.90 -2.45
C CYS A 179 -5.41 12.25 -2.67
N LEU A 180 -5.10 12.60 -3.92
CA LEU A 180 -4.48 13.88 -4.28
C LEU A 180 -5.41 15.05 -3.97
N ALA A 181 -6.67 14.96 -4.41
CA ALA A 181 -7.66 16.01 -4.17
C ALA A 181 -7.93 16.19 -2.66
N MET A 182 -8.31 15.12 -1.97
CA MET A 182 -8.69 15.20 -0.56
C MET A 182 -7.51 15.47 0.37
N GLY A 183 -6.34 14.91 0.07
CA GLY A 183 -5.12 15.20 0.83
C GLY A 183 -4.65 16.64 0.67
N THR A 184 -4.91 17.24 -0.50
CA THR A 184 -4.64 18.66 -0.72
C THR A 184 -5.56 19.54 0.10
N GLU A 185 -6.85 19.24 0.14
CA GLU A 185 -7.78 19.96 1.00
C GLU A 185 -7.40 19.85 2.48
N GLU A 186 -7.04 18.66 2.95
CA GLU A 186 -6.57 18.44 4.32
C GLU A 186 -5.34 19.31 4.64
N ALA A 187 -4.33 19.30 3.76
CA ALA A 187 -3.09 20.06 3.94
C ALA A 187 -3.33 21.59 3.91
N LEU A 188 -4.15 22.08 2.99
CA LEU A 188 -4.45 23.51 2.84
C LEU A 188 -5.33 24.04 3.98
N ASN A 189 -6.30 23.25 4.44
CA ASN A 189 -7.12 23.58 5.60
C ASN A 189 -6.26 23.62 6.88
N ALA A 190 -5.36 22.66 7.04
CA ALA A 190 -4.42 22.65 8.17
C ALA A 190 -3.50 23.88 8.17
N ALA A 191 -2.98 24.27 6.99
CA ALA A 191 -2.16 25.47 6.83
C ALA A 191 -2.90 26.77 7.19
N SER A 192 -4.22 26.80 7.00
CA SER A 192 -5.07 27.97 7.25
C SER A 192 -5.54 28.07 8.72
N GLY A 193 -5.10 27.16 9.59
CA GLY A 193 -5.44 27.17 11.02
C GLY A 193 -6.70 26.37 11.39
N SER A 194 -7.28 25.62 10.45
CA SER A 194 -8.50 24.81 10.69
C SER A 194 -8.19 23.44 11.31
N SER A 195 -6.92 23.01 11.35
CA SER A 195 -6.50 21.77 12.01
C SER A 195 -5.97 22.04 13.40
N SER A 196 -6.24 21.13 14.34
CA SER A 196 -5.65 21.15 15.69
C SER A 196 -4.17 20.74 15.71
N HIS A 197 -3.68 20.09 14.65
CA HIS A 197 -2.31 19.58 14.57
C HIS A 197 -1.69 19.91 13.20
N THR A 198 -0.51 20.52 13.21
CA THR A 198 0.32 20.84 12.04
C THR A 198 1.79 20.50 12.33
N PRO A 199 2.53 19.91 11.37
CA PRO A 199 2.15 19.59 9.99
C PRO A 199 1.20 18.39 9.86
N ILE A 200 0.52 18.28 8.73
CA ILE A 200 -0.09 17.02 8.29
C ILE A 200 1.00 16.11 7.71
N LEU A 201 1.09 14.88 8.21
CA LEU A 201 2.05 13.86 7.75
C LEU A 201 1.31 12.82 6.93
N THR A 202 1.80 12.47 5.74
CA THR A 202 1.17 11.43 4.93
C THR A 202 1.10 10.08 5.64
N SER A 203 0.08 9.29 5.34
CA SER A 203 -0.15 7.96 5.91
C SER A 203 -0.25 6.84 4.85
N ALA A 204 -0.06 7.15 3.56
CA ALA A 204 -0.18 6.15 2.48
C ALA A 204 0.90 5.05 2.53
N CYS A 205 2.00 5.27 3.26
CA CYS A 205 3.10 4.32 3.47
C CYS A 205 2.89 3.52 4.77
N PRO A 206 2.57 2.21 4.70
CA PRO A 206 2.25 1.46 5.91
C PRO A 206 3.46 1.19 6.81
N GLY A 207 4.68 1.08 6.27
CA GLY A 207 5.89 0.96 7.08
C GLY A 207 6.13 2.17 7.98
N TRP A 208 5.80 3.37 7.47
CA TRP A 208 5.82 4.61 8.26
C TRP A 208 4.72 4.60 9.34
N VAL A 209 3.49 4.23 8.99
CA VAL A 209 2.38 4.14 9.95
C VAL A 209 2.70 3.15 11.07
N CYS A 210 3.16 1.94 10.74
CA CYS A 210 3.54 0.92 11.72
C CYS A 210 4.64 1.43 12.67
N TYR A 211 5.64 2.14 12.14
CA TYR A 211 6.69 2.74 12.95
C TYR A 211 6.13 3.82 13.89
N ALA A 212 5.27 4.72 13.39
CA ALA A 212 4.64 5.75 14.21
C ALA A 212 3.81 5.16 15.35
N GLU A 213 2.96 4.16 15.07
CA GLU A 213 2.07 3.54 16.06
C GLU A 213 2.81 2.79 17.18
N LYS A 214 3.93 2.15 16.85
CA LYS A 214 4.67 1.31 17.80
C LYS A 214 5.76 2.05 18.56
N THR A 215 6.41 3.01 17.91
CA THR A 215 7.63 3.63 18.45
C THR A 215 7.43 5.08 18.84
N HIS A 216 6.53 5.80 18.17
CA HIS A 216 6.29 7.23 18.42
C HIS A 216 4.81 7.62 18.42
N PRO A 217 3.99 7.13 19.36
CA PRO A 217 2.55 7.41 19.40
C PRO A 217 2.17 8.89 19.45
N HIS A 218 3.08 9.74 19.97
CA HIS A 218 2.92 11.19 19.98
C HIS A 218 2.82 11.83 18.59
N VAL A 219 3.18 11.10 17.52
CA VAL A 219 3.09 11.56 16.13
C VAL A 219 1.73 11.26 15.50
N LEU A 220 0.95 10.32 16.05
CA LEU A 220 -0.33 9.89 15.48
C LEU A 220 -1.32 11.04 15.22
N PRO A 221 -1.44 12.07 16.07
CA PRO A 221 -2.33 13.20 15.79
C PRO A 221 -1.98 14.01 14.54
N TYR A 222 -0.73 13.92 14.06
CA TYR A 222 -0.27 14.61 12.87
C TYR A 222 -0.47 13.77 11.59
N LEU A 223 -0.76 12.47 11.70
CA LEU A 223 -0.99 11.61 10.53
C LEU A 223 -2.30 11.99 9.83
N SER A 224 -2.24 12.14 8.51
CA SER A 224 -3.41 12.20 7.65
C SER A 224 -4.27 10.98 7.87
N LYS A 225 -5.56 11.18 8.13
CA LYS A 225 -6.51 10.07 8.31
C LYS A 225 -7.01 9.54 6.98
N LEU A 226 -6.58 10.09 5.85
CA LEU A 226 -7.04 9.66 4.54
C LEU A 226 -6.57 8.23 4.29
N LYS A 227 -7.48 7.37 3.86
CA LYS A 227 -7.13 6.00 3.46
C LYS A 227 -6.16 6.04 2.28
N SER A 228 -5.25 5.06 2.23
CA SER A 228 -4.32 4.90 1.10
C SER A 228 -5.08 4.55 -0.19
N PRO A 229 -4.48 4.69 -1.39
CA PRO A 229 -5.10 4.24 -2.63
C PRO A 229 -5.53 2.76 -2.59
N GLN A 230 -4.76 1.86 -2.00
CA GLN A 230 -5.14 0.45 -1.81
C GLN A 230 -6.42 0.34 -0.97
N ALA A 231 -6.42 0.98 0.20
CA ALA A 231 -7.52 0.89 1.14
C ALA A 231 -8.80 1.49 0.54
N LEU A 232 -8.70 2.65 -0.12
CA LEU A 232 -9.80 3.26 -0.84
C LEU A 232 -10.32 2.39 -1.98
N THR A 233 -9.44 1.74 -2.77
CA THR A 233 -9.87 0.81 -3.82
C THR A 233 -10.67 -0.34 -3.23
N GLY A 234 -10.21 -0.93 -2.13
CA GLY A 234 -10.94 -2.00 -1.43
C GLY A 234 -12.30 -1.55 -0.92
N THR A 235 -12.35 -0.41 -0.19
CA THR A 235 -13.62 0.16 0.28
C THR A 235 -14.57 0.44 -0.89
N LEU A 236 -14.10 1.04 -1.99
CA LEU A 236 -14.91 1.35 -3.17
C LEU A 236 -15.48 0.08 -3.82
N LEU A 237 -14.61 -0.88 -4.15
CA LEU A 237 -15.02 -2.11 -4.82
C LEU A 237 -16.05 -2.87 -3.98
N LYS A 238 -15.77 -3.10 -2.69
CA LYS A 238 -16.69 -3.86 -1.84
C LYS A 238 -17.99 -3.12 -1.60
N SER A 239 -17.97 -1.82 -1.32
CA SER A 239 -19.21 -1.06 -1.09
C SER A 239 -20.08 -0.92 -2.35
N ILE A 240 -19.48 -0.60 -3.51
CA ILE A 240 -20.23 -0.45 -4.77
C ILE A 240 -20.75 -1.80 -5.27
N LEU A 241 -19.92 -2.84 -5.33
CA LEU A 241 -20.34 -4.13 -5.87
C LEU A 241 -21.39 -4.79 -4.97
N SER A 242 -21.24 -4.73 -3.64
CA SER A 242 -22.25 -5.25 -2.71
C SER A 242 -23.60 -4.57 -2.94
N GLN A 243 -23.60 -3.25 -3.07
CA GLN A 243 -24.82 -2.47 -3.25
C GLN A 243 -25.45 -2.64 -4.65
N ARG A 244 -24.64 -2.68 -5.70
CA ARG A 244 -25.13 -2.72 -7.09
C ARG A 244 -25.51 -4.11 -7.56
N LEU A 245 -24.90 -5.15 -6.99
CA LEU A 245 -25.16 -6.55 -7.35
C LEU A 245 -26.02 -7.29 -6.31
N ASP A 246 -26.39 -6.62 -5.21
CA ASP A 246 -27.14 -7.21 -4.09
C ASP A 246 -26.47 -8.47 -3.54
N VAL A 247 -25.15 -8.38 -3.31
CA VAL A 247 -24.31 -9.46 -2.76
C VAL A 247 -23.71 -9.05 -1.43
N SER A 248 -23.32 -10.03 -0.62
CA SER A 248 -22.59 -9.76 0.62
C SER A 248 -21.19 -9.20 0.29
N PRO A 249 -20.63 -8.28 1.10
CA PRO A 249 -19.22 -7.91 1.00
C PRO A 249 -18.28 -9.12 1.10
N ASP A 250 -18.70 -10.17 1.82
CA ASP A 250 -17.95 -11.43 1.91
C ASP A 250 -17.96 -12.18 0.56
N ASP A 251 -19.01 -12.04 -0.26
CA ASP A 251 -19.06 -12.63 -1.59
C ASP A 251 -18.05 -11.98 -2.57
N ILE A 252 -17.30 -10.96 -2.16
CA ILE A 252 -16.33 -10.24 -2.99
C ILE A 252 -14.92 -10.47 -2.46
N PHE A 253 -14.09 -11.12 -3.27
CA PHE A 253 -12.66 -11.30 -3.01
C PHE A 253 -11.86 -10.23 -3.75
N HIS A 254 -11.24 -9.32 -3.01
CA HIS A 254 -10.37 -8.28 -3.52
C HIS A 254 -8.90 -8.62 -3.29
N LEU A 255 -8.19 -8.84 -4.40
CA LEU A 255 -6.73 -8.98 -4.45
C LEU A 255 -6.07 -7.62 -4.74
N ALA A 256 -5.10 -7.22 -3.93
CA ALA A 256 -4.27 -6.05 -4.22
C ALA A 256 -2.86 -6.46 -4.63
N VAL A 257 -2.41 -6.03 -5.80
CA VAL A 257 -1.06 -6.24 -6.31
C VAL A 257 -0.23 -4.98 -6.07
N MET A 258 0.76 -5.07 -5.19
CA MET A 258 1.44 -3.92 -4.59
C MET A 258 2.96 -4.03 -4.61
N PRO A 259 3.70 -2.91 -4.60
CA PRO A 259 5.16 -2.95 -4.68
C PRO A 259 5.82 -3.22 -3.31
N CYS A 260 5.05 -3.45 -2.24
CA CYS A 260 5.55 -3.46 -0.86
C CYS A 260 4.89 -4.54 0.00
N PHE A 261 5.67 -5.22 0.84
CA PHE A 261 5.15 -6.18 1.81
C PHE A 261 4.33 -5.54 2.93
N ASP A 262 4.66 -4.32 3.35
CA ASP A 262 3.90 -3.61 4.39
C ASP A 262 2.44 -3.36 3.97
N LYS A 263 2.12 -3.40 2.68
CA LYS A 263 0.74 -3.34 2.21
C LYS A 263 -0.10 -4.55 2.62
N LYS A 264 0.54 -5.71 2.85
CA LYS A 264 -0.10 -6.89 3.47
C LYS A 264 -0.52 -6.58 4.91
N LEU A 265 0.33 -5.87 5.68
CA LEU A 265 -0.02 -5.41 7.02
C LEU A 265 -1.16 -4.39 6.98
N GLU A 266 -1.15 -3.45 6.02
CA GLU A 266 -2.25 -2.51 5.80
C GLU A 266 -3.59 -3.23 5.54
N GLY A 267 -3.60 -4.22 4.64
CA GLY A 267 -4.81 -5.01 4.35
C GLY A 267 -5.35 -5.81 5.54
N SER A 268 -4.51 -6.07 6.54
CA SER A 268 -4.89 -6.80 7.76
C SER A 268 -5.36 -5.91 8.92
N ARG A 269 -5.48 -4.59 8.71
CA ARG A 269 -5.88 -3.64 9.77
C ARG A 269 -7.38 -3.75 10.08
N GLN A 270 -7.72 -3.76 11.36
CA GLN A 270 -9.10 -3.99 11.83
C GLN A 270 -10.05 -2.84 11.47
N GLU A 271 -9.52 -1.63 11.38
CA GLU A 271 -10.26 -0.44 10.96
C GLU A 271 -10.46 -0.34 9.44
N LEU A 272 -9.83 -1.23 8.65
CA LEU A 272 -9.99 -1.32 7.19
C LEU A 272 -10.85 -2.54 6.80
N THR A 273 -12.04 -2.56 7.39
CA THR A 273 -13.04 -3.61 7.22
C THR A 273 -14.42 -3.00 6.93
N SER A 274 -15.35 -3.85 6.48
CA SER A 274 -16.76 -3.51 6.23
C SER A 274 -17.42 -2.83 7.41
N LYS A 275 -17.03 -3.18 8.63
CA LYS A 275 -17.51 -2.54 9.86
C LYS A 275 -17.31 -1.02 9.90
N SER A 276 -16.24 -0.52 9.25
CA SER A 276 -15.95 0.92 9.22
C SER A 276 -16.97 1.73 8.41
N TRP A 277 -17.54 1.14 7.35
CA TRP A 277 -18.47 1.80 6.44
C TRP A 277 -19.90 1.23 6.48
N GLN A 278 -20.11 0.06 7.08
CA GLN A 278 -21.40 -0.58 7.39
C GLN A 278 -21.49 -0.96 8.88
N PRO A 279 -21.55 0.01 9.82
CA PRO A 279 -21.58 -0.29 11.25
C PRO A 279 -22.93 -0.83 11.77
N ASN A 280 -23.97 -0.82 10.94
CA ASN A 280 -25.35 -1.18 11.33
C ASN A 280 -25.80 -2.55 10.77
N THR A 281 -24.88 -3.40 10.33
CA THR A 281 -25.23 -4.79 9.99
C THR A 281 -25.64 -5.56 11.26
N ARG A 282 -26.58 -6.49 11.12
CA ARG A 282 -27.06 -7.35 12.24
C ARG A 282 -25.87 -8.00 12.94
N GLU A 283 -25.99 -8.25 14.25
CA GLU A 283 -24.96 -8.86 15.12
C GLU A 283 -24.37 -10.19 14.57
N ASP A 284 -25.04 -10.80 13.59
CA ASP A 284 -24.71 -12.08 12.96
C ASP A 284 -23.67 -11.99 11.82
N TYR A 285 -23.30 -10.79 11.34
CA TYR A 285 -22.32 -10.63 10.24
C TYR A 285 -20.89 -10.52 10.75
N SER A 286 -19.99 -11.36 10.24
CA SER A 286 -18.55 -11.23 10.44
C SER A 286 -18.01 -9.99 9.73
N GLU A 287 -17.09 -9.27 10.36
CA GLU A 287 -16.38 -8.16 9.72
C GLU A 287 -15.54 -8.67 8.53
N VAL A 288 -15.71 -8.05 7.37
CA VAL A 288 -15.04 -8.45 6.12
C VAL A 288 -13.94 -7.44 5.82
N ARG A 289 -12.74 -7.90 5.44
CA ARG A 289 -11.66 -6.98 5.08
C ARG A 289 -11.97 -6.21 3.81
N ASP A 290 -11.52 -4.97 3.69
CA ASP A 290 -11.60 -4.21 2.44
C ASP A 290 -10.66 -4.79 1.36
N VAL A 291 -9.56 -5.43 1.79
CA VAL A 291 -8.57 -6.11 0.95
C VAL A 291 -8.33 -7.49 1.54
N ASP A 292 -8.69 -8.55 0.81
CA ASP A 292 -8.64 -9.92 1.33
C ASP A 292 -7.23 -10.48 1.30
N CYS A 293 -6.52 -10.24 0.19
CA CYS A 293 -5.15 -10.66 0.01
C CYS A 293 -4.35 -9.58 -0.72
N VAL A 294 -3.09 -9.42 -0.32
CA VAL A 294 -2.12 -8.55 -0.99
C VAL A 294 -0.98 -9.43 -1.49
N ILE A 295 -0.59 -9.28 -2.75
CA ILE A 295 0.58 -9.92 -3.34
C ILE A 295 1.51 -8.88 -3.97
N THR A 296 2.77 -9.25 -4.18
CA THR A 296 3.77 -8.36 -4.78
C THR A 296 4.07 -8.64 -6.25
N ALA A 297 4.90 -7.79 -6.87
CA ALA A 297 5.38 -8.01 -8.24
C ALA A 297 6.07 -9.37 -8.40
N ARG A 298 6.88 -9.78 -7.41
CA ARG A 298 7.52 -11.12 -7.42
C ARG A 298 6.49 -12.23 -7.28
N GLU A 299 5.49 -12.04 -6.43
CA GLU A 299 4.46 -13.06 -6.20
C GLU A 299 3.51 -13.24 -7.40
N ILE A 300 3.37 -12.25 -8.30
CA ILE A 300 2.72 -12.47 -9.60
C ILE A 300 3.44 -13.55 -10.42
N LEU A 301 4.78 -13.52 -10.42
CA LEU A 301 5.58 -14.50 -11.16
C LEU A 301 5.46 -15.88 -10.54
N MET A 302 5.50 -15.96 -9.21
CA MET A 302 5.26 -17.21 -8.47
C MET A 302 3.84 -17.75 -8.69
N LEU A 303 2.84 -16.86 -8.78
CA LEU A 303 1.46 -17.20 -9.07
C LEU A 303 1.30 -17.83 -10.45
N ALA A 304 1.93 -17.24 -11.47
CA ALA A 304 1.95 -17.78 -12.82
C ALA A 304 2.67 -19.13 -12.88
N ASP A 305 3.87 -19.23 -12.27
CA ASP A 305 4.67 -20.46 -12.22
C ASP A 305 3.93 -21.61 -11.52
N SER A 306 3.21 -21.32 -10.42
CA SER A 306 2.37 -22.30 -9.70
C SER A 306 1.24 -22.89 -10.55
N ARG A 307 0.82 -22.18 -11.62
CA ARG A 307 -0.16 -22.66 -12.62
C ARG A 307 0.51 -23.22 -13.88
N GLY A 308 1.84 -23.31 -13.92
CA GLY A 308 2.60 -23.71 -15.11
C GLY A 308 2.51 -22.69 -16.25
N ILE A 309 2.18 -21.43 -15.94
CA ILE A 309 2.02 -20.34 -16.91
C ILE A 309 3.34 -19.58 -17.02
N SER A 310 3.93 -19.55 -18.21
CA SER A 310 5.06 -18.66 -18.48
C SER A 310 4.57 -17.23 -18.64
N PHE A 311 4.72 -16.41 -17.59
CA PHE A 311 4.33 -14.99 -17.60
C PHE A 311 4.82 -14.20 -18.82
N PRO A 312 6.12 -14.26 -19.24
CA PRO A 312 6.59 -13.52 -20.41
C PRO A 312 5.96 -13.95 -21.75
N SER A 313 5.32 -15.14 -21.79
CA SER A 313 4.62 -15.64 -22.98
C SER A 313 3.15 -15.19 -23.05
N LEU A 314 2.62 -14.55 -22.01
CA LEU A 314 1.25 -14.05 -22.01
C LEU A 314 1.07 -12.95 -23.07
N PRO A 315 -0.12 -12.86 -23.69
CA PRO A 315 -0.37 -11.82 -24.69
C PRO A 315 -0.15 -10.41 -24.12
N ARG A 316 0.45 -9.54 -24.93
CA ARG A 316 0.65 -8.12 -24.63
C ARG A 316 -0.51 -7.25 -25.14
N THR A 317 -1.70 -7.84 -25.23
CA THR A 317 -2.92 -7.20 -25.73
C THR A 317 -4.05 -7.40 -24.71
N PRO A 318 -5.03 -6.48 -24.64
CA PRO A 318 -6.12 -6.59 -23.68
C PRO A 318 -6.93 -7.88 -23.91
N VAL A 319 -7.57 -8.36 -22.85
CA VAL A 319 -8.52 -9.48 -22.97
C VAL A 319 -9.70 -9.09 -23.87
N SER A 320 -10.30 -10.08 -24.55
CA SER A 320 -11.42 -9.80 -25.45
C SER A 320 -12.61 -9.21 -24.70
N ALA A 321 -13.26 -8.20 -25.29
CA ALA A 321 -14.44 -7.57 -24.70
C ALA A 321 -15.59 -8.57 -24.46
N SER A 322 -15.64 -9.69 -25.19
CA SER A 322 -16.66 -10.73 -25.02
C SER A 322 -16.56 -11.47 -23.68
N ILE A 323 -15.38 -11.46 -23.05
CA ILE A 323 -15.13 -12.13 -21.77
C ILE A 323 -14.98 -11.14 -20.60
N LYS A 324 -15.18 -9.83 -20.86
CA LYS A 324 -15.09 -8.79 -19.84
C LYS A 324 -16.50 -8.38 -19.39
N PRO A 325 -16.90 -8.67 -18.14
CA PRO A 325 -18.21 -8.23 -17.64
C PRO A 325 -18.26 -6.71 -17.55
N GLU A 326 -19.43 -6.12 -17.85
CA GLU A 326 -19.65 -4.70 -17.64
C GLU A 326 -19.64 -4.38 -16.15
N PHE A 327 -18.94 -3.30 -15.76
CA PHE A 327 -18.93 -2.87 -14.37
C PHE A 327 -20.30 -2.26 -14.00
N PRO A 328 -20.90 -2.61 -12.84
CA PRO A 328 -22.32 -2.33 -12.57
C PRO A 328 -22.72 -0.85 -12.52
N ASP A 329 -21.79 0.05 -12.22
CA ASP A 329 -22.04 1.50 -12.19
C ASP A 329 -21.24 2.22 -13.27
N LYS A 330 -21.93 2.86 -14.22
CA LYS A 330 -21.28 3.51 -15.38
C LYS A 330 -20.39 4.69 -15.02
N LEU A 331 -20.75 5.48 -14.00
CA LEU A 331 -19.95 6.63 -13.58
C LEU A 331 -18.67 6.17 -12.88
N ILE A 332 -18.79 5.20 -11.96
CA ILE A 332 -17.64 4.57 -11.32
C ILE A 332 -16.78 3.82 -12.35
N ALA A 333 -17.39 3.12 -13.32
CA ALA A 333 -16.67 2.45 -14.39
C ALA A 333 -15.85 3.45 -15.23
N GLY A 334 -16.46 4.57 -15.63
CA GLY A 334 -15.77 5.66 -16.31
C GLY A 334 -14.57 6.14 -15.50
N PHE A 335 -14.73 6.35 -14.20
CA PHE A 335 -13.61 6.76 -13.34
C PHE A 335 -12.51 5.70 -13.20
N LEU A 336 -12.86 4.43 -12.99
CA LEU A 336 -11.90 3.35 -12.72
C LEU A 336 -11.13 2.91 -13.97
N PHE A 337 -11.79 2.83 -15.12
CA PHE A 337 -11.22 2.25 -16.33
C PHE A 337 -10.82 3.29 -17.38
N ASN A 338 -11.35 4.52 -17.33
CA ASN A 338 -10.88 5.58 -18.23
C ASN A 338 -9.63 6.26 -17.65
N THR A 339 -8.53 6.18 -18.39
CA THR A 339 -7.26 6.83 -18.07
C THR A 339 -7.11 8.22 -18.71
N ASP A 340 -7.98 8.58 -19.64
CA ASP A 340 -7.90 9.85 -20.37
C ASP A 340 -8.07 11.03 -19.41
N GLY A 341 -7.11 11.96 -19.44
CA GLY A 341 -7.14 13.17 -18.62
C GLY A 341 -6.72 13.01 -17.16
N ARG A 342 -6.23 11.83 -16.73
CA ARG A 342 -5.64 11.66 -15.39
C ARG A 342 -4.35 12.47 -15.22
N SER A 343 -4.01 12.80 -13.98
CA SER A 343 -2.79 13.58 -13.69
C SER A 343 -1.56 12.81 -14.14
N ARG A 344 -0.88 13.34 -15.17
CA ARG A 344 0.34 12.74 -15.73
C ARG A 344 1.39 12.58 -14.64
N GLN A 345 2.02 11.40 -14.64
CA GLN A 345 3.12 11.10 -13.73
C GLN A 345 4.31 12.01 -14.08
N ASN A 346 4.57 13.04 -13.28
CA ASN A 346 5.69 13.94 -13.49
C ASN A 346 6.92 13.41 -12.73
N PRO A 347 8.13 13.35 -13.33
CA PRO A 347 9.37 13.04 -12.61
C PRO A 347 9.57 13.85 -11.31
N ASP A 348 9.15 15.11 -11.29
CA ASP A 348 9.22 15.98 -10.10
C ASP A 348 8.28 15.54 -8.97
N SER A 349 7.27 14.72 -9.28
CA SER A 349 6.32 14.17 -8.31
C SER A 349 6.85 12.95 -7.56
N GLY A 350 7.92 12.33 -8.07
CA GLY A 350 8.47 11.10 -7.51
C GLY A 350 7.58 9.87 -7.73
N THR A 351 8.10 8.70 -7.38
CA THR A 351 7.41 7.42 -7.65
C THR A 351 6.48 6.95 -6.53
N SER A 352 6.28 7.79 -5.51
CA SER A 352 5.45 7.49 -4.34
C SER A 352 3.99 7.96 -4.47
N GLY A 353 3.63 8.55 -5.62
CA GLY A 353 2.26 8.98 -5.92
C GLY A 353 2.06 10.50 -6.04
N GLY A 354 3.08 11.31 -5.77
CA GLY A 354 3.04 12.74 -6.10
C GLY A 354 2.19 13.63 -5.20
N TYR A 355 1.89 13.22 -3.97
CA TYR A 355 1.00 13.97 -3.07
C TYR A 355 1.56 15.36 -2.76
N LEU A 356 2.81 15.43 -2.32
CA LEU A 356 3.48 16.72 -2.04
C LEU A 356 3.51 17.64 -3.26
N HIS A 357 3.83 17.08 -4.43
CA HIS A 357 3.94 17.83 -5.67
C HIS A 357 2.60 18.45 -6.06
N TYR A 358 1.52 17.68 -5.99
CA TYR A 358 0.17 18.16 -6.30
C TYR A 358 -0.26 19.27 -5.33
N ILE A 359 0.02 19.12 -4.03
CA ILE A 359 -0.27 20.16 -3.02
C ILE A 359 0.46 21.47 -3.33
N ILE A 360 1.75 21.38 -3.70
CA ILE A 360 2.56 22.55 -4.06
C ILE A 360 1.99 23.24 -5.30
N GLN A 361 1.67 22.47 -6.35
CA GLN A 361 1.09 23.01 -7.58
C GLN A 361 -0.25 23.68 -7.33
N GLU A 362 -1.13 23.06 -6.55
CA GLU A 362 -2.44 23.61 -6.23
C GLU A 362 -2.32 24.89 -5.39
N LYS A 363 -1.42 24.90 -4.39
CA LYS A 363 -1.17 26.11 -3.60
C LYS A 363 -0.62 27.25 -4.48
N GLN A 364 0.27 26.95 -5.42
CA GLN A 364 0.78 27.94 -6.38
C GLN A 364 -0.34 28.45 -7.29
N ARG A 365 -1.20 27.55 -7.80
CA ARG A 365 -2.36 27.90 -8.64
C ARG A 365 -3.33 28.85 -7.93
N GLN A 366 -3.57 28.63 -6.63
CA GLN A 366 -4.40 29.52 -5.79
C GLN A 366 -3.75 30.90 -5.54
N HIS A 367 -2.44 31.04 -5.76
CA HIS A 367 -1.70 32.28 -5.52
C HIS A 367 -0.85 32.66 -6.75
N PRO A 368 -1.49 33.12 -7.85
CA PRO A 368 -0.76 33.52 -9.06
C PRO A 368 0.31 34.57 -8.75
N GLY A 369 1.49 34.43 -9.38
CA GLY A 369 2.66 35.29 -9.11
C GLY A 369 3.53 34.84 -7.94
N SER A 370 3.19 33.73 -7.27
CA SER A 370 4.07 33.09 -6.29
C SER A 370 5.15 32.23 -6.94
N THR A 371 6.30 32.15 -6.28
CA THR A 371 7.46 31.34 -6.70
C THR A 371 7.61 30.12 -5.80
N ILE A 372 7.91 28.97 -6.42
CA ILE A 372 8.27 27.74 -5.69
C ILE A 372 9.79 27.70 -5.58
N GLU A 373 10.28 27.60 -4.35
CA GLU A 373 11.68 27.36 -4.04
C GLU A 373 11.82 25.96 -3.45
N SER A 374 12.86 25.23 -3.87
CA SER A 374 13.18 23.91 -3.32
C SER A 374 14.61 23.90 -2.77
N GLN A 375 14.78 23.35 -1.58
CA GLN A 375 16.06 23.18 -0.92
C GLN A 375 16.27 21.71 -0.62
N ARG A 376 17.31 21.11 -1.22
CA ARG A 376 17.70 19.74 -0.90
C ARG A 376 18.26 19.69 0.52
N GLY A 377 17.83 18.68 1.26
CA GLY A 377 18.35 18.36 2.58
C GLY A 377 19.74 17.71 2.51
N ARG A 378 20.08 16.94 3.55
CA ARG A 378 21.39 16.26 3.64
C ARG A 378 21.61 15.20 2.55
N ASN A 379 20.53 14.65 2.01
CA ASN A 379 20.53 13.68 0.91
C ASN A 379 19.37 13.96 -0.05
N THR A 380 19.31 13.21 -1.15
CA THR A 380 18.25 13.34 -2.18
C THR A 380 16.86 12.99 -1.68
N ASP A 381 16.76 12.20 -0.60
CA ASP A 381 15.51 11.74 0.00
C ASP A 381 14.87 12.76 0.96
N VAL A 382 15.53 13.90 1.19
CA VAL A 382 14.95 15.04 1.92
C VAL A 382 14.93 16.26 1.03
N VAL A 383 13.75 16.85 0.82
CA VAL A 383 13.59 18.09 0.06
C VAL A 383 12.58 18.99 0.75
N ASP A 384 12.99 20.20 1.08
CA ASP A 384 12.13 21.23 1.62
C ASP A 384 11.61 22.12 0.48
N TYR A 385 10.34 22.50 0.54
CA TYR A 385 9.69 23.38 -0.41
C TYR A 385 9.10 24.59 0.32
N SER A 386 9.33 25.78 -0.25
CA SER A 386 8.71 27.03 0.17
C SER A 386 8.01 27.68 -1.02
N ILE A 387 6.78 28.15 -0.80
CA ILE A 387 6.07 28.97 -1.77
C ILE A 387 6.07 30.40 -1.23
N THR A 388 6.60 31.33 -2.02
CA THR A 388 6.74 32.73 -1.62
C THR A 388 5.96 33.66 -2.54
N LEU A 389 5.27 34.63 -1.97
CA LEU A 389 4.56 35.69 -2.68
C LEU A 389 5.00 37.04 -2.10
N ASN A 390 5.46 37.96 -2.95
CA ASN A 390 5.96 39.29 -2.54
C ASN A 390 7.05 39.23 -1.43
N GLY A 391 7.92 38.23 -1.48
CA GLY A 391 9.00 38.01 -0.50
C GLY A 391 8.55 37.39 0.83
N GLN A 392 7.26 37.05 0.99
CA GLN A 392 6.74 36.37 2.16
C GLN A 392 6.44 34.90 1.85
N THR A 393 6.89 33.98 2.72
CA THR A 393 6.55 32.57 2.62
C THR A 393 5.09 32.33 3.02
N ILE A 394 4.28 31.82 2.10
CA ILE A 394 2.85 31.54 2.30
C ILE A 394 2.54 30.06 2.53
N PHE A 395 3.50 29.18 2.23
CA PHE A 395 3.36 27.75 2.44
C PHE A 395 4.74 27.10 2.52
N ARG A 396 4.89 26.15 3.45
CA ARG A 396 6.08 25.31 3.56
C ARG A 396 5.65 23.86 3.63
N ALA A 397 6.34 23.01 2.88
CA ALA A 397 6.15 21.58 2.94
C ALA A 397 7.47 20.85 2.73
N SER A 398 7.52 19.57 3.02
CA SER A 398 8.76 18.80 2.91
C SER A 398 8.52 17.35 2.54
N ARG A 399 9.56 16.73 1.98
CA ARG A 399 9.64 15.30 1.68
C ARG A 399 10.67 14.65 2.58
N TYR A 400 10.33 13.52 3.21
CA TYR A 400 11.22 12.71 4.04
C TYR A 400 11.08 11.23 3.68
N TYR A 401 11.99 10.72 2.87
CA TYR A 401 12.03 9.31 2.48
C TYR A 401 13.15 8.56 3.23
N GLY A 402 12.93 7.29 3.58
CA GLY A 402 13.91 6.47 4.30
C GLY A 402 13.86 6.64 5.82
N PHE A 403 13.94 5.52 6.57
CA PHE A 403 13.84 5.55 8.04
C PHE A 403 14.85 6.44 8.76
N ARG A 404 16.07 6.55 8.23
CA ARG A 404 17.09 7.45 8.79
C ARG A 404 16.61 8.90 8.79
N ASN A 405 15.93 9.33 7.75
CA ASN A 405 15.35 10.67 7.64
C ASN A 405 14.08 10.80 8.49
N ILE A 406 13.23 9.78 8.50
CA ILE A 406 12.01 9.72 9.34
C ILE A 406 12.35 9.87 10.83
N GLN A 407 13.38 9.17 11.32
CA GLN A 407 13.85 9.28 12.70
C GLN A 407 14.21 10.73 13.08
N ASN A 408 14.81 11.47 12.15
CA ASN A 408 15.12 12.88 12.36
C ASN A 408 13.87 13.75 12.40
N LEU A 409 12.89 13.51 11.51
CA LEU A 409 11.59 14.20 11.51
C LEU A 409 10.86 14.00 12.84
N VAL A 410 10.69 12.75 13.26
CA VAL A 410 9.94 12.41 14.48
C VAL A 410 10.58 13.00 15.73
N ARG A 411 11.91 13.00 15.83
CA ARG A 411 12.62 13.66 16.92
C ARG A 411 12.28 15.16 17.03
N LYS A 412 12.02 15.85 15.92
CA LYS A 412 11.67 17.27 15.90
C LYS A 412 10.23 17.53 16.34
N LEU A 413 9.33 16.56 16.12
CA LEU A 413 7.91 16.63 16.51
C LEU A 413 7.64 16.25 17.98
N ARG A 414 8.68 15.84 18.71
CA ARG A 414 8.52 15.45 20.11
C ARG A 414 8.10 16.65 20.96
N PRO A 415 7.05 16.53 21.80
CA PRO A 415 6.64 17.60 22.70
C PRO A 415 7.80 18.04 23.60
N THR A 416 7.95 19.35 23.79
CA THR A 416 8.93 19.90 24.73
C THR A 416 8.61 19.43 26.14
N ARG A 417 9.49 18.62 26.74
CA ARG A 417 9.34 18.23 28.14
C ARG A 417 9.51 19.49 29.01
N ILE A 418 8.42 19.99 29.59
CA ILE A 418 8.50 20.96 30.68
C ILE A 418 9.19 20.24 31.85
N SER A 419 10.43 20.62 32.11
CA SER A 419 11.20 20.10 33.24
C SER A 419 10.46 20.40 34.53
N LYS A 420 9.84 19.38 35.14
CA LYS A 420 9.35 19.44 36.52
C LYS A 420 10.53 19.23 37.48
N LEU A 421 11.52 20.12 37.45
CA LEU A 421 12.46 20.27 38.58
C LEU A 421 12.01 21.47 39.41
N SER A 422 11.19 21.16 40.42
CA SER A 422 11.10 21.98 41.63
C SER A 422 12.37 21.74 42.43
N GLY A 423 13.18 22.79 42.64
CA GLY A 423 14.18 22.80 43.71
C GLY A 423 15.59 23.28 43.33
N LYS A 424 15.90 24.49 43.80
CA LYS A 424 17.24 25.11 44.00
C LYS A 424 18.05 25.49 42.76
N ALA A 425 18.02 26.80 42.48
CA ALA A 425 19.00 27.52 41.69
C ALA A 425 20.38 27.47 42.36
N ILE A 426 21.39 26.89 41.70
CA ILE A 426 22.81 27.24 41.85
C ILE A 426 23.51 27.03 40.50
N GLY A 427 24.14 28.09 39.98
CA GLY A 427 25.17 27.98 38.93
C GLY A 427 24.85 28.72 37.63
N ALA A 428 25.44 29.91 37.50
CA ALA A 428 25.44 30.68 36.26
C ALA A 428 26.15 29.91 35.13
N ALA A 429 25.38 29.40 34.17
CA ALA A 429 25.90 28.90 32.90
C ALA A 429 25.54 29.88 31.78
N ARG A 430 26.57 30.24 30.99
CA ARG A 430 26.53 31.22 29.90
C ARG A 430 25.37 30.97 28.94
N LYS A 431 24.63 32.05 28.65
CA LYS A 431 23.58 32.15 27.63
C LYS A 431 24.20 31.88 26.25
N PRO A 432 23.77 30.86 25.48
CA PRO A 432 24.09 30.81 24.07
C PRO A 432 23.16 31.79 23.35
N THR A 433 23.74 32.85 22.82
CA THR A 433 23.13 33.75 21.85
C THR A 433 22.99 33.03 20.51
N ASN A 434 21.83 33.18 19.86
CA ASN A 434 21.50 32.79 18.48
C ASN A 434 21.53 31.29 18.14
N GLY A 435 20.62 30.53 18.75
CA GLY A 435 20.17 29.25 18.22
C GLY A 435 18.64 29.21 18.20
N THR A 436 18.05 29.39 17.02
CA THR A 436 16.63 29.15 16.79
C THR A 436 16.28 27.77 17.33
N THR A 437 15.35 27.72 18.29
CA THR A 437 14.88 26.50 18.96
C THR A 437 14.51 25.44 17.94
N THR A 438 15.18 24.28 17.99
CA THR A 438 15.11 23.17 17.04
C THR A 438 13.74 22.47 16.92
N THR A 439 12.82 22.74 17.84
CA THR A 439 11.40 22.33 17.75
C THR A 439 10.57 23.24 16.85
N ALA A 440 10.97 24.50 16.65
CA ALA A 440 10.21 25.45 15.82
C ALA A 440 10.27 25.11 14.32
N ALA A 441 11.35 24.47 13.85
CA ALA A 441 11.59 24.22 12.43
C ALA A 441 10.73 23.09 11.83
N ALA A 442 10.21 22.15 12.63
CA ALA A 442 9.29 21.10 12.12
C ALA A 442 7.81 21.50 12.21
N THR A 443 7.45 22.36 13.18
CA THR A 443 6.13 23.00 13.27
C THR A 443 5.90 24.10 12.21
N GLU A 444 6.92 24.41 11.40
CA GLU A 444 6.81 25.42 10.35
C GLU A 444 6.25 24.87 9.02
N TYR A 445 6.22 23.55 8.87
CA TYR A 445 5.61 22.92 7.70
C TYR A 445 4.09 22.81 7.88
N ALA A 446 3.37 23.04 6.79
CA ALA A 446 1.95 22.70 6.70
C ALA A 446 1.77 21.20 6.42
N TYR A 447 2.68 20.61 5.64
CA TYR A 447 2.58 19.24 5.17
C TYR A 447 3.96 18.59 5.04
N VAL A 448 4.05 17.30 5.37
CA VAL A 448 5.24 16.49 5.15
C VAL A 448 4.86 15.15 4.52
N GLU A 449 5.44 14.87 3.35
CA GLU A 449 5.34 13.55 2.73
C GLU A 449 6.41 12.63 3.29
N VAL A 450 5.99 11.47 3.78
CA VAL A 450 6.80 10.52 4.54
C VAL A 450 6.67 9.14 3.91
N MET A 451 7.80 8.58 3.46
CA MET A 451 7.86 7.24 2.86
C MET A 451 8.98 6.42 3.50
N ALA A 452 8.70 5.17 3.83
CA ALA A 452 9.65 4.26 4.46
C ALA A 452 10.85 3.93 3.54
N CYS A 453 10.60 3.73 2.25
CA CYS A 453 11.62 3.37 1.27
C CYS A 453 12.35 4.62 0.75
N PRO A 454 13.70 4.60 0.67
CA PRO A 454 14.44 5.61 -0.09
C PRO A 454 14.11 5.49 -1.58
N GLY A 455 14.03 6.64 -2.27
CA GLY A 455 13.62 6.71 -3.68
C GLY A 455 12.13 6.49 -3.95
N GLY A 456 11.33 6.10 -2.95
CA GLY A 456 9.88 5.92 -3.08
C GLY A 456 9.42 4.49 -3.38
N CYS A 457 8.20 4.34 -3.89
CA CYS A 457 7.52 3.05 -3.98
C CYS A 457 8.07 2.11 -5.05
N THR A 458 8.76 2.60 -6.09
CA THR A 458 9.44 1.75 -7.09
C THR A 458 10.57 0.92 -6.51
N ASN A 459 11.18 1.38 -5.40
CA ASN A 459 12.16 0.61 -4.64
C ASN A 459 11.53 -0.25 -3.55
N GLY A 460 10.21 -0.41 -3.49
CA GLY A 460 9.52 -1.20 -2.47
C GLY A 460 10.07 -2.63 -2.28
N GLY A 461 9.98 -3.15 -1.06
CA GLY A 461 10.55 -4.47 -0.72
C GLY A 461 9.94 -5.64 -1.51
N GLY A 462 8.73 -5.47 -2.06
CA GLY A 462 8.03 -6.49 -2.85
C GLY A 462 8.32 -6.45 -4.36
N GLN A 463 9.12 -5.48 -4.82
CA GLN A 463 9.47 -5.32 -6.23
C GLN A 463 10.51 -6.36 -6.67
N ILE A 464 10.63 -6.56 -7.98
CA ILE A 464 11.72 -7.37 -8.55
C ILE A 464 13.02 -6.59 -8.35
N LYS A 465 14.01 -7.24 -7.74
CA LYS A 465 15.34 -6.67 -7.50
C LYS A 465 16.32 -7.10 -8.58
N PHE A 466 17.42 -6.37 -8.70
CA PHE A 466 18.45 -6.66 -9.69
C PHE A 466 19.02 -8.08 -9.54
N GLU A 467 19.14 -8.57 -8.30
CA GLU A 467 19.60 -9.94 -8.00
C GLU A 467 18.64 -11.03 -8.50
N ASP A 468 17.33 -10.75 -8.52
CA ASP A 468 16.31 -11.69 -8.98
C ASP A 468 16.41 -11.96 -10.49
N LEU A 469 16.94 -11.01 -11.27
CA LEU A 469 16.99 -11.07 -12.73
C LEU A 469 17.74 -12.30 -13.25
N SER A 470 18.75 -12.75 -12.52
CA SER A 470 19.52 -13.95 -12.87
C SER A 470 18.67 -15.23 -12.93
N SER A 471 17.60 -15.29 -12.12
CA SER A 471 16.69 -16.43 -12.02
C SER A 471 15.48 -16.32 -12.94
N LEU A 472 15.23 -15.11 -13.47
CA LEU A 472 14.11 -14.82 -14.34
C LEU A 472 14.55 -14.94 -15.80
N GLN A 473 13.62 -15.32 -16.69
CA GLN A 473 13.80 -15.19 -18.14
C GLN A 473 13.71 -13.70 -18.55
N SER A 474 14.46 -12.83 -17.87
CA SER A 474 14.45 -11.39 -18.10
C SER A 474 15.05 -11.07 -19.47
N GLN A 475 14.43 -10.16 -20.20
CA GLN A 475 14.92 -9.72 -21.51
C GLN A 475 15.79 -8.45 -21.41
N THR A 476 15.95 -7.89 -20.22
CA THR A 476 16.73 -6.67 -19.99
C THR A 476 18.22 -6.97 -19.83
N SER A 477 18.98 -6.75 -20.91
CA SER A 477 20.43 -7.01 -20.99
C SER A 477 21.33 -5.85 -20.55
N HIS A 478 20.81 -4.81 -19.88
CA HIS A 478 21.52 -3.52 -19.79
C HIS A 478 21.84 -2.96 -18.39
N ALA A 479 21.11 -3.32 -17.33
CA ALA A 479 21.45 -2.84 -15.99
C ALA A 479 22.66 -3.61 -15.44
N GLN A 480 23.64 -2.90 -14.87
CA GLN A 480 24.84 -3.49 -14.24
C GLN A 480 24.82 -3.37 -12.72
N SER A 481 23.88 -2.60 -12.16
CA SER A 481 23.73 -2.40 -10.72
C SER A 481 22.28 -2.21 -10.30
N GLN A 482 21.99 -2.40 -9.01
CA GLN A 482 20.68 -2.12 -8.41
C GLN A 482 20.25 -0.65 -8.62
N LYS A 483 21.19 0.29 -8.67
CA LYS A 483 20.90 1.71 -8.89
C LYS A 483 20.42 1.98 -10.32
N GLU A 484 21.11 1.41 -11.31
CA GLU A 484 20.72 1.50 -12.72
C GLU A 484 19.38 0.82 -12.96
N TRP A 485 19.18 -0.36 -12.34
CA TRP A 485 17.89 -1.05 -12.35
C TRP A 485 16.75 -0.15 -11.87
N LEU A 486 16.92 0.49 -10.71
CA LEU A 486 15.91 1.40 -10.17
C LEU A 486 15.67 2.62 -11.07
N THR A 487 16.70 3.14 -11.74
CA THR A 487 16.54 4.24 -12.70
C THR A 487 15.67 3.82 -13.88
N LEU A 488 15.89 2.63 -14.44
CA LEU A 488 15.04 2.10 -15.51
C LEU A 488 13.59 1.90 -15.05
N VAL A 489 13.39 1.40 -13.83
CA VAL A 489 12.04 1.21 -13.26
C VAL A 489 11.34 2.55 -13.03
N ASP A 490 12.07 3.57 -12.58
CA ASP A 490 11.54 4.93 -12.44
C ASP A 490 11.17 5.52 -13.81
N GLU A 491 12.04 5.38 -14.82
CA GLU A 491 11.75 5.81 -16.21
C GLU A 491 10.49 5.12 -16.76
N ALA A 492 10.36 3.81 -16.59
CA ALA A 492 9.18 3.04 -16.99
C ALA A 492 7.91 3.42 -16.22
N TYR A 493 8.06 3.92 -14.99
CA TYR A 493 6.94 4.41 -14.19
C TYR A 493 6.40 5.75 -14.74
N TYR A 494 7.27 6.62 -15.25
CA TYR A 494 6.88 7.92 -15.83
C TYR A 494 6.46 7.83 -17.30
N SER A 495 6.91 6.82 -18.06
CA SER A 495 6.57 6.65 -19.48
C SER A 495 5.13 6.17 -19.75
N MET A 496 4.32 6.01 -18.70
CA MET A 496 2.92 5.54 -18.73
C MET A 496 2.02 6.24 -19.77
N ASP A 497 2.30 7.50 -20.10
CA ASP A 497 1.36 8.36 -20.84
C ASP A 497 1.78 8.69 -22.30
N GLU A 498 2.91 8.18 -22.81
CA GLU A 498 3.34 8.49 -24.19
C GLU A 498 2.65 7.64 -25.26
N SER A 499 2.29 6.38 -24.94
CA SER A 499 1.78 5.41 -25.94
C SER A 499 0.36 5.67 -26.44
N ASN A 500 -0.41 6.58 -25.82
CA ASN A 500 -1.76 6.95 -26.27
C ASN A 500 -1.77 8.10 -27.31
N SER A 501 -0.60 8.57 -27.75
CA SER A 501 -0.50 9.80 -28.57
C SER A 501 -0.12 9.61 -30.04
N GLU A 502 0.24 8.40 -30.49
CA GLU A 502 0.76 8.20 -31.85
C GLU A 502 -0.30 8.01 -32.94
N ASP A 503 -1.60 7.90 -32.63
CA ASP A 503 -2.64 7.62 -33.64
C ASP A 503 -3.76 8.67 -33.76
N SER A 504 -3.53 9.92 -33.32
CA SER A 504 -4.50 11.00 -33.54
C SER A 504 -3.84 12.28 -34.09
N THR A 505 -3.62 12.33 -35.41
CA THR A 505 -3.20 13.53 -36.16
C THR A 505 -4.35 14.49 -36.49
N GLU A 506 -5.33 14.64 -35.59
CA GLU A 506 -6.42 15.61 -35.72
C GLU A 506 -6.31 16.65 -34.59
N PRO A 507 -6.31 17.95 -34.88
CA PRO A 507 -6.29 18.99 -33.86
C PRO A 507 -7.60 18.95 -33.07
N ARG A 508 -7.55 18.41 -31.85
CA ARG A 508 -8.70 18.26 -30.95
C ARG A 508 -9.30 19.64 -30.68
N THR A 509 -10.56 19.82 -31.05
CA THR A 509 -11.32 21.07 -30.92
C THR A 509 -11.67 21.35 -29.46
N VAL A 510 -11.91 22.63 -29.17
CA VAL A 510 -11.95 23.26 -27.83
C VAL A 510 -13.16 22.83 -26.97
N ASP A 511 -13.89 21.77 -27.30
CA ASP A 511 -15.14 21.35 -26.62
C ASP A 511 -15.06 20.02 -25.84
N GLU A 512 -13.87 19.42 -25.68
CA GLU A 512 -13.65 18.24 -24.82
C GLU A 512 -13.14 18.61 -23.40
N LYS A 513 -13.53 19.77 -22.88
CA LYS A 513 -13.30 20.15 -21.46
C LYS A 513 -14.31 19.52 -20.47
N ALA A 514 -15.15 18.58 -20.94
CA ALA A 514 -16.34 18.11 -20.22
C ALA A 514 -16.27 16.70 -19.62
N GLN A 515 -15.09 16.05 -19.53
CA GLN A 515 -14.98 14.71 -18.91
C GLN A 515 -13.90 14.56 -17.83
N ILE A 516 -13.42 15.66 -17.23
CA ILE A 516 -12.85 15.56 -15.89
C ILE A 516 -14.04 15.43 -14.95
N LEU A 517 -14.38 14.20 -14.58
CA LEU A 517 -15.29 13.96 -13.45
C LEU A 517 -14.69 14.69 -12.25
N ASP A 518 -15.40 15.71 -11.77
CA ASP A 518 -15.07 16.36 -10.51
C ASP A 518 -15.01 15.28 -9.41
N VAL A 519 -13.83 15.11 -8.81
CA VAL A 519 -13.56 14.10 -7.79
C VAL A 519 -14.57 14.20 -6.64
N LYS A 520 -15.04 15.41 -6.31
CA LYS A 520 -16.07 15.59 -5.28
C LYS A 520 -17.42 15.06 -5.71
N SER A 521 -17.82 15.35 -6.94
CA SER A 521 -19.05 14.81 -7.53
C SER A 521 -19.03 13.28 -7.58
N LEU A 522 -17.87 12.68 -7.87
CA LEU A 522 -17.68 11.22 -7.81
C LEU A 522 -17.82 10.67 -6.38
N ILE A 523 -17.18 11.31 -5.39
CA ILE A 523 -17.28 10.91 -3.98
C ILE A 523 -18.74 11.03 -3.50
N GLN A 524 -19.45 12.08 -3.90
CA GLN A 524 -20.85 12.27 -3.59
C GLN A 524 -21.71 11.16 -4.21
N HIS A 525 -21.51 10.85 -5.50
CA HIS A 525 -22.17 9.74 -6.18
C HIS A 525 -21.92 8.39 -5.51
N TRP A 526 -20.68 8.12 -5.08
CA TRP A 526 -20.32 6.92 -4.32
C TRP A 526 -21.07 6.86 -2.98
N SER A 527 -21.09 7.97 -2.23
CA SER A 527 -21.84 8.12 -0.98
C SER A 527 -23.34 7.88 -1.19
N ASP A 528 -23.92 8.43 -2.25
CA ASP A 528 -25.36 8.35 -2.55
C ASP A 528 -25.78 6.94 -2.95
N ILE A 529 -24.99 6.25 -3.78
CA ILE A 529 -25.28 4.87 -4.19
C ILE A 529 -25.29 3.95 -2.99
N THR A 530 -24.24 4.04 -2.19
CA THR A 530 -24.02 3.11 -1.06
C THR A 530 -24.85 3.48 0.16
N ASN A 531 -25.40 4.70 0.19
CA ASN A 531 -26.03 5.30 1.37
C ASN A 531 -25.08 5.32 2.58
N ILE A 532 -23.79 5.57 2.33
CA ILE A 532 -22.75 5.63 3.36
C ILE A 532 -22.12 7.01 3.31
N PRO A 533 -22.03 7.74 4.44
CA PRO A 533 -21.38 9.04 4.48
C PRO A 533 -19.94 8.97 3.94
N ALA A 534 -19.58 9.90 3.06
CA ALA A 534 -18.23 10.04 2.50
C ALA A 534 -17.13 9.99 3.59
N GLU A 535 -17.41 10.49 4.80
CA GLU A 535 -16.46 10.45 5.90
C GLU A 535 -16.03 9.00 6.26
N LYS A 536 -16.99 8.07 6.31
CA LYS A 536 -16.73 6.66 6.62
C LYS A 536 -16.07 5.91 5.45
N LEU A 537 -16.33 6.37 4.23
CA LEU A 537 -15.73 5.80 3.03
C LEU A 537 -14.25 6.20 2.91
N LEU A 538 -13.92 7.47 3.17
CA LEU A 538 -12.61 8.04 2.84
C LEU A 538 -11.59 7.99 3.98
N TRP A 539 -12.02 8.12 5.23
CA TRP A 539 -11.12 8.31 6.36
C TRP A 539 -10.98 7.05 7.21
N THR A 540 -9.84 6.92 7.85
CA THR A 540 -9.49 5.85 8.77
C THR A 540 -9.03 6.41 10.13
N SER A 541 -8.57 5.53 11.01
CA SER A 541 -8.00 5.88 12.31
C SER A 541 -6.68 5.16 12.51
N PHE A 542 -5.91 5.63 13.49
CA PHE A 542 -4.66 5.00 13.93
C PHE A 542 -4.75 4.68 15.41
N ARG A 543 -3.97 3.69 15.85
CA ARG A 543 -3.97 3.23 17.23
C ARG A 543 -2.58 3.25 17.82
N GLU A 544 -2.49 3.63 19.10
CA GLU A 544 -1.28 3.42 19.86
C GLU A 544 -1.12 1.92 20.14
N VAL A 545 0.04 1.36 19.79
CA VAL A 545 0.36 -0.03 20.09
C VAL A 545 1.18 -0.06 21.37
N HIS A 546 0.56 -0.50 22.47
CA HIS A 546 1.28 -0.75 23.71
C HIS A 546 1.99 -2.11 23.63
N SER A 547 3.32 -2.10 23.66
CA SER A 547 4.09 -3.34 23.80
C SER A 547 3.95 -3.88 25.23
N ASP A 548 3.44 -5.11 25.35
CA ASP A 548 3.40 -5.86 26.60
C ASP A 548 4.60 -6.81 26.76
N VAL A 549 5.55 -6.78 25.82
CA VAL A 549 6.76 -7.63 25.86
C VAL A 549 7.60 -7.27 27.09
N GLY A 550 7.68 -8.20 28.05
CA GLY A 550 8.39 -8.03 29.32
C GLY A 550 7.50 -7.68 30.53
N LYS A 551 6.17 -7.60 30.36
CA LYS A 551 5.23 -7.56 31.48
C LYS A 551 4.74 -8.98 31.77
N THR A 552 5.04 -9.50 32.95
CA THR A 552 4.56 -10.82 33.39
C THR A 552 3.03 -10.84 33.48
N LYS A 553 2.34 -11.44 32.50
CA LYS A 553 1.13 -12.28 32.69
C LYS A 553 0.60 -12.96 31.41
N LYS A 554 0.42 -14.30 31.56
CA LYS A 554 -0.38 -15.33 30.85
C LYS A 554 -0.11 -15.66 29.37
N LEU A 555 -0.16 -16.97 29.10
CA LEU A 555 0.30 -17.75 27.95
C LEU A 555 0.01 -17.11 26.57
N ASP A 556 1.07 -16.86 25.81
CA ASP A 556 1.02 -16.38 24.42
C ASP A 556 0.31 -17.34 23.46
N THR A 557 0.17 -18.63 23.79
CA THR A 557 -0.48 -19.63 22.94
C THR A 557 -1.99 -19.43 22.79
N GLU A 558 -2.70 -18.98 23.84
CA GLU A 558 -4.13 -18.70 23.75
C GLU A 558 -4.40 -17.42 22.94
N ARG A 559 -3.50 -16.43 23.00
CA ARG A 559 -3.63 -15.16 22.27
C ARG A 559 -3.35 -15.33 20.78
N VAL A 560 -2.38 -16.17 20.41
CA VAL A 560 -2.11 -16.56 19.02
C VAL A 560 -3.27 -17.40 18.46
N ALA A 561 -3.84 -18.30 19.26
CA ALA A 561 -5.04 -19.06 18.88
C ALA A 561 -6.28 -18.17 18.72
N GLU A 562 -6.50 -17.18 19.58
CA GLU A 562 -7.61 -16.21 19.43
C GLU A 562 -7.44 -15.31 18.20
N ILE A 563 -6.22 -14.89 17.86
CA ILE A 563 -5.94 -14.17 16.61
C ILE A 563 -6.23 -15.10 15.41
N ALA A 564 -5.80 -16.36 15.45
CA ALA A 564 -6.09 -17.37 14.43
C ALA A 564 -7.59 -17.72 14.32
N THR A 565 -8.33 -17.67 15.43
CA THR A 565 -9.77 -18.02 15.46
C THR A 565 -10.63 -16.84 15.00
N LYS A 566 -10.23 -15.59 15.30
CA LYS A 566 -10.86 -14.39 14.70
C LYS A 566 -10.53 -14.21 13.21
N LEU A 567 -9.52 -14.91 12.71
CA LEU A 567 -9.17 -15.02 11.29
C LEU A 567 -10.04 -16.04 10.52
N GLY A 568 -11.03 -16.68 11.18
CA GLY A 568 -11.88 -17.71 10.58
C GLY A 568 -13.21 -17.18 10.03
N GLY A 569 -13.16 -16.52 8.88
CA GLY A 569 -14.24 -16.62 7.90
C GLY A 569 -14.03 -17.91 7.10
N GLY A 570 -14.50 -19.03 7.64
CA GLY A 570 -14.43 -20.36 7.01
C GLY A 570 -13.06 -21.04 7.07
N TRP A 571 -12.83 -21.82 8.13
CA TRP A 571 -11.96 -23.01 8.09
C TRP A 571 -12.84 -24.24 8.16
#